data_AF-A0A667GXK2-F1
#
_entry.id   AF-A0A667GXK2-F1
#
_cell.length_a   1.000
_cell.length_b   1.000
_cell.length_c   1.000
_cell.angle_alpha   90.00
_cell.angle_beta   90.00
_cell.angle_gamma   90.00
#
_symmetry.space_group_name_H-M   'P 1'
#
loop_
_entity.id
_entity.type
_entity.pdbx_description
1 polymer ?
#
loop_
_entity_poly.entity_id
_entity_poly.type
_entity_poly.pdbx_seq_one_letter_code
_entity_poly.pdbx_strand_id
1 'polypeptide(L)'
;MDAKVVAVLALVLAALCLSDGKPVSLSYRCPCRFFESHVARANVKHLKILNTPNCALQIVARLKNNNRQVCIDPKLKWIQEYLEKALNKGRREEKMGKREKIGKKKRQKKRKAAQKRKN
;
A
#
# COMPACT_ATOMS: atom_id res chain seq x y z
N MET A 1 33.83 -32.91 -25.12
CA MET A 1 33.44 -32.06 -23.98
C MET A 1 34.16 -32.61 -22.77
N ASP A 2 35.16 -31.89 -22.29
CA ASP A 2 36.09 -32.36 -21.27
C ASP A 2 35.31 -32.79 -20.02
N ALA A 3 35.54 -34.03 -19.56
CA ALA A 3 34.86 -34.57 -18.38
C ALA A 3 35.00 -33.66 -17.15
N LYS A 4 36.06 -32.85 -17.11
CA LYS A 4 36.28 -31.80 -16.09
C LYS A 4 35.24 -30.68 -16.16
N VAL A 5 34.85 -30.24 -17.36
CA VAL A 5 33.81 -29.23 -17.55
C VAL A 5 32.46 -29.76 -17.09
N VAL A 6 32.16 -31.02 -17.39
CA VAL A 6 30.91 -31.67 -16.95
C VAL A 6 30.88 -31.84 -15.43
N ALA A 7 32.01 -32.24 -14.82
CA ALA A 7 32.10 -32.38 -13.36
C ALA A 7 31.97 -31.04 -12.63
N VAL A 8 32.60 -29.97 -13.14
CA VAL A 8 32.48 -28.62 -12.57
C VAL A 8 31.04 -28.10 -12.73
N LEU A 9 30.42 -28.31 -13.89
CA LEU A 9 29.04 -27.89 -14.12
C LEU A 9 28.05 -28.63 -13.20
N ALA A 10 28.25 -29.93 -13.00
CA ALA A 10 27.45 -30.73 -12.08
C ALA A 10 27.63 -30.29 -10.62
N LEU A 11 28.86 -29.94 -10.22
CA LEU A 11 29.15 -29.43 -8.88
C LEU A 11 28.50 -28.07 -8.63
N VAL A 12 28.53 -27.17 -9.62
CA VAL A 12 27.85 -25.86 -9.57
C VAL A 12 26.33 -26.04 -9.47
N LEU A 13 25.75 -26.92 -10.29
CA LEU A 13 24.31 -27.24 -10.23
C LEU A 13 23.93 -27.84 -8.88
N ALA A 14 24.73 -28.75 -8.32
CA ALA A 14 24.48 -29.33 -7.00
C ALA A 14 24.59 -28.29 -5.88
N ALA A 15 25.54 -27.35 -5.96
CA ALA A 15 25.65 -26.25 -5.01
C ALA A 15 24.43 -25.31 -5.09
N LEU A 16 23.91 -25.05 -6.29
CA LEU A 16 22.69 -24.26 -6.50
C LEU A 16 21.43 -25.00 -6.00
N CYS A 17 21.34 -26.32 -6.17
CA CYS A 17 20.24 -27.13 -5.64
C CYS A 17 20.29 -27.29 -4.11
N LEU A 18 21.48 -27.36 -3.50
CA LEU A 18 21.65 -27.31 -2.04
C LEU A 18 21.37 -25.89 -1.48
N SER A 19 21.44 -24.87 -2.35
CA SER A 19 21.03 -23.51 -2.06
C SER A 19 19.51 -23.31 -2.16
N ASP A 20 18.70 -24.38 -2.21
CA ASP A 20 17.26 -24.37 -1.93
C ASP A 20 16.93 -24.02 -0.44
N GLY A 21 17.88 -23.38 0.25
CA GLY A 21 17.58 -22.50 1.35
C GLY A 21 16.67 -21.39 0.85
N LYS A 22 15.36 -21.65 0.89
CA LYS A 22 14.19 -20.77 0.83
C LYS A 22 14.51 -19.37 0.30
N PRO A 23 13.81 -18.85 -0.74
CA PRO A 23 13.91 -17.43 -1.07
C PRO A 23 13.74 -16.65 0.23
N VAL A 24 14.73 -15.82 0.56
CA VAL A 24 14.85 -15.09 1.82
C VAL A 24 13.46 -14.65 2.23
N SER A 25 12.95 -15.38 3.22
CA SER A 25 11.55 -15.51 3.58
C SER A 25 10.78 -14.22 3.31
N LEU A 26 9.97 -14.24 2.25
CA LEU A 26 8.63 -13.67 2.18
C LEU A 26 8.22 -13.26 3.60
N SER A 27 8.07 -11.96 3.92
CA SER A 27 7.89 -11.46 5.30
C SER A 27 6.75 -12.17 6.06
N TYR A 28 6.99 -13.37 6.55
CA TYR A 28 6.02 -14.25 7.23
C TYR A 28 5.78 -13.77 8.66
N ARG A 29 6.58 -12.80 9.12
CA ARG A 29 6.35 -12.08 10.35
C ARG A 29 5.65 -10.79 9.99
N CYS A 30 4.37 -10.70 10.36
CA CYS A 30 3.65 -9.45 10.24
C CYS A 30 4.35 -8.35 11.06
N PRO A 31 4.48 -7.12 10.53
CA PRO A 31 5.24 -6.04 11.18
C PRO A 31 4.74 -5.71 12.60
N CYS A 32 3.45 -5.88 12.84
CA CYS A 32 2.85 -5.77 14.16
C CYS A 32 2.77 -7.12 14.86
N ARG A 33 3.48 -7.25 15.98
CA ARG A 33 3.46 -8.43 16.87
C ARG A 33 2.56 -8.23 18.09
N PHE A 34 2.45 -7.00 18.57
CA PHE A 34 1.61 -6.61 19.70
C PHE A 34 0.78 -5.39 19.31
N PHE A 35 -0.46 -5.35 19.78
CA PHE A 35 -1.37 -4.23 19.59
C PHE A 35 -1.56 -3.51 20.91
N GLU A 36 -1.44 -2.18 20.86
CA GLU A 36 -1.78 -1.32 21.99
C GLU A 36 -3.23 -0.87 21.88
N SER A 37 -4.05 -1.30 22.84
CA SER A 37 -5.48 -0.98 22.86
C SER A 37 -5.78 0.37 23.54
N HIS A 38 -4.83 0.94 24.28
CA HIS A 38 -5.03 2.12 25.11
C HIS A 38 -4.56 3.44 24.45
N VAL A 39 -4.53 3.50 23.12
CA VAL A 39 -4.09 4.70 22.41
C VAL A 39 -5.28 5.62 22.14
N ALA A 40 -5.29 6.76 22.84
CA ALA A 40 -6.25 7.84 22.60
C ALA A 40 -5.92 8.63 21.32
N ARG A 41 -6.94 9.03 20.58
CA ARG A 41 -6.83 9.82 19.34
C ARG A 41 -5.98 11.10 19.51
N ALA A 42 -6.05 11.75 20.67
CA ALA A 42 -5.30 12.98 20.97
C ALA A 42 -3.78 12.80 20.87
N ASN A 43 -3.31 11.61 21.26
CA ASN A 43 -1.89 11.28 21.33
C ASN A 43 -1.31 10.80 20.00
N VAL A 44 -2.13 10.63 18.96
CA VAL A 44 -1.68 10.14 17.65
C VAL A 44 -1.32 11.32 16.74
N LYS A 45 -0.08 11.31 16.21
CA LYS A 45 0.42 12.30 15.26
C LYS A 45 0.03 11.93 13.83
N HIS A 46 0.28 10.69 13.44
CA HIS A 46 -0.02 10.18 12.10
C HIS A 46 -0.28 8.67 12.15
N LEU A 47 -1.13 8.17 11.25
CA LEU A 47 -1.46 6.76 11.09
C LEU A 47 -0.88 6.23 9.77
N LYS A 48 -0.11 5.15 9.84
CA LYS A 48 0.44 4.45 8.68
C LYS A 48 -0.30 3.12 8.54
N ILE A 49 -1.03 2.97 7.44
CA ILE A 49 -1.75 1.74 7.11
C ILE A 49 -0.79 0.84 6.34
N LEU A 50 -0.50 -0.34 6.89
CA LEU A 50 0.30 -1.38 6.25
C LEU A 50 -0.65 -2.46 5.73
N ASN A 51 -0.66 -2.63 4.42
CA ASN A 51 -1.42 -3.69 3.76
C ASN A 51 -0.45 -4.72 3.19
N THR A 52 -0.10 -5.71 4.01
CA THR A 52 0.75 -6.84 3.59
C THR A 52 -0.16 -8.01 3.22
N PRO A 53 -0.06 -8.58 2.00
CA PRO A 53 -1.03 -9.56 1.49
C PRO A 53 -1.16 -10.85 2.33
N ASN A 54 -0.17 -11.17 3.15
CA ASN A 54 -0.15 -12.35 4.02
C ASN A 54 -0.56 -12.05 5.48
N CYS A 55 -0.95 -10.81 5.80
CA CYS A 55 -1.38 -10.42 7.14
C CYS A 55 -2.67 -9.61 7.09
N ALA A 56 -3.43 -9.66 8.17
CA ALA A 56 -4.55 -8.74 8.37
C ALA A 56 -4.08 -7.28 8.29
N LEU A 57 -4.98 -6.37 7.93
CA LEU A 57 -4.71 -4.94 7.83
C LEU A 57 -4.11 -4.42 9.13
N GLN A 58 -2.88 -3.89 9.07
CA GLN A 58 -2.15 -3.42 10.24
C GLN A 58 -2.09 -1.90 10.26
N ILE A 59 -2.36 -1.31 11.42
CA ILE A 59 -2.35 0.14 11.60
C ILE A 59 -1.24 0.49 12.57
N VAL A 60 -0.23 1.21 12.07
CA VAL A 60 0.88 1.72 12.89
C VAL A 60 0.64 3.19 13.16
N ALA A 61 0.48 3.56 14.42
CA ALA A 61 0.38 4.94 14.84
C ALA A 61 1.71 5.47 15.34
N ARG A 62 2.01 6.71 14.95
CA ARG A 62 3.10 7.47 15.54
C ARG A 62 2.54 8.35 16.65
N LEU A 63 2.98 8.15 17.89
CA LEU A 63 2.54 8.96 19.03
C LEU A 63 3.20 10.36 18.99
N LYS A 64 2.52 11.37 19.54
CA LYS A 64 3.03 12.74 19.68
C LYS A 64 4.02 12.88 20.83
N ASN A 65 3.72 12.27 21.98
CA ASN A 65 4.49 12.48 23.21
C ASN A 65 5.93 11.94 23.09
N ASN A 66 6.06 10.68 22.66
CA ASN A 66 7.36 9.99 22.65
C ASN A 66 7.87 9.69 21.23
N ASN A 67 7.18 10.18 20.19
CA ASN A 67 7.45 9.88 18.77
C ASN A 67 7.55 8.39 18.40
N ARG A 68 7.16 7.49 19.32
CA ARG A 68 7.19 6.03 19.14
C ARG A 68 6.16 5.58 18.13
N GLN A 69 6.52 4.55 17.39
CA GLN A 69 5.61 3.85 16.48
C GLN A 69 5.06 2.64 17.22
N VAL A 70 3.74 2.57 17.36
CA VAL A 70 3.06 1.44 17.98
C VAL A 70 1.97 0.94 17.04
N CYS A 71 1.74 -0.36 17.06
CA CYS A 71 0.62 -0.93 16.34
C CYS A 71 -0.65 -0.79 17.17
N ILE A 72 -1.74 -0.35 16.56
CA ILE A 72 -3.03 -0.21 17.23
C ILE A 72 -4.01 -1.22 16.64
N ASP A 73 -4.89 -1.74 17.50
CA ASP A 73 -5.98 -2.62 17.06
C ASP A 73 -7.01 -1.82 16.20
N PRO A 74 -7.31 -2.26 14.96
CA PRO A 74 -8.34 -1.64 14.13
C PRO A 74 -9.76 -1.68 14.73
N LYS A 75 -10.00 -2.46 15.79
CA LYS A 75 -11.31 -2.55 16.48
C LYS A 75 -11.64 -1.34 17.36
N LEU A 76 -10.72 -0.40 17.57
CA LEU A 76 -11.00 0.80 18.36
C LEU A 76 -12.04 1.70 17.65
N LYS A 77 -13.10 2.08 18.37
CA LYS A 77 -14.22 2.90 17.84
C LYS A 77 -13.76 4.16 17.09
N TRP A 78 -12.79 4.89 17.64
CA TRP A 78 -12.30 6.13 17.04
C TRP A 78 -11.50 5.90 15.75
N ILE A 79 -10.87 4.71 15.60
CA ILE A 79 -10.12 4.33 14.40
C ILE A 79 -11.07 3.97 13.27
N GLN A 80 -12.13 3.22 13.58
CA GLN A 80 -13.17 2.88 12.60
C GLN A 80 -13.78 4.15 12.00
N GLU A 81 -14.20 5.07 12.86
CA GLU A 81 -14.77 6.36 12.43
C GLU A 81 -13.76 7.19 11.60
N TYR A 82 -12.48 7.14 11.96
CA TYR A 82 -11.41 7.80 11.20
C TYR A 82 -11.24 7.19 9.80
N LEU A 83 -11.20 5.86 9.69
CA LEU A 83 -11.08 5.15 8.40
C LEU A 83 -12.30 5.43 7.51
N GLU A 84 -13.51 5.38 8.05
CA GLU A 84 -14.73 5.67 7.29
C GLU A 84 -14.75 7.09 6.73
N LYS A 85 -14.35 8.08 7.54
CA LYS A 85 -14.22 9.48 7.09
C LYS A 85 -13.17 9.62 5.98
N ALA A 86 -12.03 8.95 6.12
CA ALA A 86 -10.95 9.00 5.13
C ALA A 86 -11.37 8.37 3.79
N LEU A 87 -12.00 7.18 3.83
CA LEU A 87 -12.48 6.47 2.65
C LEU A 87 -13.58 7.25 1.91
N ASN A 88 -14.53 7.83 2.67
CA ASN A 88 -15.59 8.65 2.08
C ASN A 88 -15.07 9.94 1.44
N LYS A 89 -14.01 10.54 2.01
CA LYS A 89 -13.35 11.71 1.42
C LYS A 89 -12.69 11.37 0.08
N GLY A 90 -11.91 10.28 0.01
CA GLY A 90 -11.26 9.85 -1.23
C GLY A 90 -12.25 9.58 -2.37
N ARG A 91 -13.39 8.93 -2.06
CA ARG A 91 -14.45 8.69 -3.05
C ARG A 91 -15.08 9.98 -3.59
N ARG A 92 -15.21 11.02 -2.75
CA ARG A 92 -15.73 12.34 -3.19
C ARG A 92 -14.72 13.06 -4.10
N GLU A 93 -13.45 13.02 -3.76
CA GLU A 93 -12.36 13.60 -4.56
C GLU A 93 -12.27 12.94 -5.94
N GLU A 94 -12.35 11.61 -6.01
CA GLU A 94 -12.37 10.87 -7.28
C GLU A 94 -13.57 11.25 -8.15
N LYS A 95 -14.76 11.36 -7.55
CA LYS A 95 -15.98 11.81 -8.24
C LYS A 95 -15.84 13.24 -8.76
N MET A 96 -15.22 14.13 -7.99
CA MET A 96 -14.96 15.51 -8.41
C MET A 96 -14.00 15.57 -9.61
N GLY A 97 -12.89 14.82 -9.55
CA GLY A 97 -11.94 14.71 -10.66
C GLY A 97 -12.57 14.16 -11.93
N LYS A 98 -13.46 13.16 -11.83
CA LYS A 98 -14.21 12.62 -12.98
C LYS A 98 -15.17 13.67 -13.57
N ARG A 99 -15.90 14.40 -12.73
CA ARG A 99 -16.80 15.49 -13.17
C ARG A 99 -16.02 16.61 -13.87
N GLU A 100 -14.86 16.99 -13.36
CA GLU A 100 -13.99 18.00 -13.96
C GLU A 100 -13.50 17.56 -15.35
N LYS A 101 -13.02 16.32 -15.50
CA LYS A 101 -12.60 15.76 -16.80
C LYS A 101 -13.73 15.78 -17.84
N ILE A 102 -14.95 15.40 -17.43
CA ILE A 102 -16.14 15.43 -18.31
C ILE A 102 -16.47 16.87 -18.72
N GLY A 103 -16.41 17.83 -17.79
CA GLY A 103 -16.64 19.25 -18.06
C GLY A 103 -15.65 19.83 -19.08
N LYS A 104 -14.36 19.52 -18.93
CA LYS A 104 -13.30 19.91 -19.88
C LYS A 104 -13.54 19.32 -21.28
N LYS A 105 -13.88 18.03 -21.37
CA LYS A 105 -14.20 17.37 -22.66
C LYS A 105 -15.41 18.00 -23.36
N LYS A 106 -16.47 18.35 -22.62
CA LYS A 106 -17.65 19.05 -23.16
C LYS A 106 -17.30 20.46 -23.67
N ARG A 107 -16.51 21.24 -22.93
CA ARG A 107 -16.04 22.57 -23.37
C ARG A 107 -15.21 22.50 -24.65
N GLN A 108 -14.29 21.54 -24.74
CA GLN A 108 -13.46 21.36 -25.94
C GLN A 108 -14.28 20.95 -27.17
N LYS A 109 -15.28 20.06 -27.00
CA LYS A 109 -16.22 19.70 -28.07
C LYS A 109 -17.04 20.91 -28.55
N LYS A 110 -17.53 21.76 -27.64
CA LYS A 110 -18.24 23.00 -27.99
C LYS A 110 -17.35 23.98 -28.78
N ARG A 111 -16.10 24.19 -28.37
CA ARG A 111 -15.14 25.04 -29.09
C ARG A 111 -14.88 24.52 -30.51
N LYS A 112 -14.64 23.23 -30.67
CA LYS A 112 -14.45 22.60 -31.99
C LYS A 112 -15.70 22.74 -32.88
N ALA A 113 -16.90 22.56 -32.32
CA ALA A 113 -18.14 22.74 -33.06
C ALA A 113 -18.40 24.20 -33.49
N ALA A 114 -18.02 25.17 -32.65
CA ALA A 114 -18.12 26.59 -32.99
C ALA A 114 -17.13 27.01 -34.08
N GLN A 115 -15.89 26.48 -34.05
CA GLN A 115 -14.88 26.73 -35.09
C GLN A 115 -15.36 26.22 -36.46
N LYS A 116 -15.97 25.03 -36.51
CA LYS A 116 -16.48 24.42 -37.74
C LYS A 116 -17.64 25.19 -38.38
N ARG A 117 -18.33 26.08 -37.66
CA ARG A 117 -19.41 26.92 -38.22
C ARG A 117 -18.90 28.20 -38.87
N LYS A 118 -17.63 28.58 -38.65
CA LYS A 118 -17.03 29.80 -39.18
C LYS A 118 -16.14 29.55 -40.41
N ASN A 119 -15.94 28.28 -40.78
CA ASN A 119 -15.20 27.83 -41.95
C ASN A 119 -16.17 27.08 -42.86
#